data_AF-A0A4W5JPT4-F1
#
_entry.id   AF-A0A4W5JPT4-F1
#
_cell.length_a   1.000
_cell.length_b   1.000
_cell.length_c   1.000
_cell.angle_alpha   90.00
_cell.angle_beta   90.00
_cell.angle_gamma   90.00
#
_symmetry.space_group_name_H-M   'P 1'
#
loop_
_entity.id
_entity.type
_entity.pdbx_description
1 polymer ?
#
loop_
_entity_poly.entity_id
_entity_poly.type
_entity_poly.pdbx_seq_one_letter_code
_entity_poly.pdbx_strand_id
1 'polypeptide(L)' 'MPVRKKDTARALWLLEDYCAKLKKPEEQQLKTAIQRVMGVFKSSLFQALLGRLSEQ' A
#
# COMPACT_ATOMS: atom_id res chain seq x y z
N MET A 1 -17.37 1.06 5.84
CA MET A 1 -17.03 2.08 4.83
C MET A 1 -16.49 1.37 3.60
N PRO A 2 -17.07 1.55 2.40
CA PRO A 2 -16.58 0.87 1.20
C PRO A 2 -15.26 1.49 0.78
N VAL A 3 -14.18 0.72 0.84
CA VAL A 3 -12.84 1.13 0.41
C VAL A 3 -12.89 1.27 -1.11
N ARG A 4 -12.81 2.51 -1.61
CA ARG A 4 -12.83 2.76 -3.05
C ARG A 4 -11.42 2.51 -3.59
N LYS A 5 -11.28 2.06 -4.84
CA LYS A 5 -9.97 1.86 -5.49
C LYS A 5 -9.01 3.05 -5.36
N LYS A 6 -9.56 4.27 -5.28
CA LYS A 6 -8.82 5.52 -5.05
C LYS A 6 -8.11 5.55 -3.69
N ASP A 7 -8.69 4.95 -2.66
CA ASP A 7 -8.13 4.89 -1.31
C ASP A 7 -6.92 3.96 -1.25
N THR A 8 -6.94 2.85 -1.99
CA THR A 8 -5.80 1.93 -2.12
C THR A 8 -4.60 2.61 -2.78
N ALA A 9 -4.80 3.33 -3.89
CA ALA A 9 -3.75 4.07 -4.56
C ALA A 9 -3.21 5.21 -3.68
N ARG A 10 -4.10 5.92 -2.98
CA ARG A 10 -3.73 6.99 -2.04
C ARG A 10 -2.95 6.46 -0.83
N ALA A 11 -3.35 5.31 -0.28
CA ALA A 11 -2.65 4.66 0.82
C ALA A 11 -1.24 4.18 0.39
N LEU A 12 -1.10 3.65 -0.82
CA LEU A 12 0.18 3.29 -1.42
C LEU A 12 1.12 4.50 -1.53
N TRP A 13 0.61 5.63 -2.05
CA TRP A 13 1.39 6.86 -2.19
C TRP A 13 1.85 7.43 -0.83
N LEU A 14 0.96 7.43 0.18
CA LEU A 14 1.31 7.85 1.54
C LEU A 14 2.37 6.94 2.19
N LEU A 15 2.30 5.63 1.94
CA LEU A 15 3.31 4.68 2.41
C LEU A 15 4.67 4.89 1.71
N GLU A 16 4.67 5.21 0.41
CA GLU A 16 5.89 5.56 -0.34
C GLU A 16 6.53 6.86 0.18
N ASP A 17 5.73 7.90 0.42
CA ASP A 17 6.20 9.18 0.99
C ASP A 17 6.78 8.99 2.41
N TYR A 18 6.11 8.21 3.25
CA TYR A 18 6.62 7.88 4.59
C TYR A 18 7.92 7.08 4.51
N CYS A 19 7.99 6.08 3.63
CA CYS A 19 9.19 5.28 3.37
C CYS A 19 10.39 6.13 2.91
N ALA A 20 10.16 7.19 2.13
CA ALA A 20 11.19 8.13 1.70
C ALA A 20 11.71 9.02 2.84
N LYS A 21 10.85 9.29 3.85
CA LYS A 21 11.19 10.06 5.05
C LYS A 21 11.95 9.22 6.10
N LEU A 22 11.78 7.90 6.10
CA LEU A 22 12.52 6.96 6.95
C LEU A 22 13.97 6.80 6.44
N LYS A 23 14.89 7.59 7.00
CA LYS A 23 16.33 7.54 6.69
C LYS A 23 17.19 6.96 7.81
N LYS A 24 16.58 6.62 8.96
CA LYS A 24 17.33 6.13 10.12
C LYS A 24 17.61 4.63 10.01
N PRO A 25 18.79 4.17 10.48
CA PRO A 25 19.12 2.75 10.50
C PRO A 25 18.19 1.94 11.42
N GLU A 26 17.66 2.51 12.52
CA GLU A 26 16.66 1.82 13.35
C GLU A 26 15.34 1.52 12.61
N GLU A 27 15.04 2.28 11.55
CA GLU A 27 13.76 2.18 10.83
C GLU A 27 13.81 1.20 9.64
N GLN A 28 14.94 0.51 9.46
CA GLN A 28 15.17 -0.39 8.33
C GLN A 28 14.25 -1.62 8.35
N GLN A 29 13.91 -2.13 9.54
CA GLN A 29 12.89 -3.17 9.71
C GLN A 29 11.50 -2.66 9.35
N LEU A 30 11.14 -1.44 9.77
CA LEU A 30 9.86 -0.81 9.45
C LEU A 30 9.72 -0.58 7.94
N LYS A 31 10.79 -0.11 7.29
CA LYS A 31 10.87 0.04 5.83
C LYS A 31 10.60 -1.29 5.12
N THR A 32 11.21 -2.38 5.61
CA THR A 32 11.02 -3.72 5.05
C THR A 32 9.58 -4.21 5.21
N ALA A 33 8.96 -3.99 6.38
CA ALA A 33 7.57 -4.33 6.62
C ALA A 33 6.62 -3.55 5.68
N ILE A 34 6.85 -2.24 5.52
CA ILE A 34 6.07 -1.38 4.61
C ILE A 34 6.21 -1.85 3.16
N GLN A 35 7.42 -2.19 2.71
CA GLN A 35 7.65 -2.70 1.36
C GLN A 35 6.90 -4.02 1.10
N ARG A 36 6.84 -4.91 2.09
CA ARG A 36 6.04 -6.15 1.99
C ARG A 36 4.55 -5.84 1.87
N VAL A 37 4.02 -4.92 2.68
CA VAL A 37 2.62 -4.48 2.58
C VAL A 37 2.35 -3.86 1.22
N MET A 38 3.22 -2.98 0.72
CA MET A 38 3.10 -2.42 -0.62
C MET A 38 3.11 -3.48 -1.73
N GLY A 39 3.94 -4.52 -1.60
CA GLY A 39 3.97 -5.65 -2.52
C GLY A 39 2.65 -6.44 -2.54
N VAL A 40 2.03 -6.64 -1.37
CA VAL A 40 0.70 -7.25 -1.26
C VAL A 40 -0.37 -6.36 -1.90
N PHE A 41 -0.30 -5.05 -1.66
CA PHE A 41 -1.23 -4.07 -2.25
C PHE A 41 -1.08 -3.93 -3.78
N LYS A 42 0.13 -4.14 -4.32
CA LYS A 42 0.41 -4.18 -5.76
C LYS A 42 0.14 -5.56 -6.38
N SER A 43 -0.17 -6.58 -5.58
CA SER A 43 -0.46 -7.92 -6.09
C SER A 43 -1.73 -7.92 -6.94
N SER A 44 -1.64 -8.55 -8.11
CA SER A 44 -2.75 -8.68 -9.06
C SER A 44 -3.99 -9.34 -8.43
N LEU A 45 -3.79 -10.24 -7.46
CA LEU A 45 -4.88 -10.85 -6.70
C LEU A 45 -5.61 -9.81 -5.81
N PHE A 46 -4.86 -8.98 -5.09
CA PHE A 46 -5.44 -7.95 -4.22
C PHE A 46 -6.12 -6.84 -5.03
N GLN A 47 -5.50 -6.45 -6.14
CA GLN A 47 -6.09 -5.52 -7.10
C GLN A 47 -7.33 -6.08 -7.79
N ALA A 48 -7.40 -7.38 -8.09
CA ALA A 48 -8.58 -8.04 -8.65
C ALA A 48 -9.72 -8.14 -7.62
N LEU A 49 -9.40 -8.42 -6.35
CA LEU A 49 -10.36 -8.42 -5.24
C LEU A 49 -10.96 -7.01 -5.01
N LEU A 50 -10.12 -5.98 -5.02
CA LEU A 50 -10.56 -4.57 -5.02
C LEU A 50 -11.27 -4.18 -6.33
N GLY A 51 -10.85 -4.82 -7.43
CA GLY A 51 -11.40 -4.78 -8.78
C GLY A 51 -12.90 -4.96 -8.82
N ARG A 52 -13.34 -6.10 -8.26
CA ARG A 52 -14.73 -6.55 -8.20
C ARG A 52 -15.61 -5.74 -7.25
N LEU A 53 -15.02 -4.97 -6.33
CA LEU A 53 -15.75 -4.14 -5.36
C LEU A 53 -16.10 -2.72 -5.86
N SER A 54 -15.66 -2.33 -7.07
CA SER A 54 -16.01 -1.01 -7.66
C SER A 54 -16.79 -1.09 -8.97
N GLU A 55 -17.36 -2.24 -9.32
CA GLU A 55 -18.33 -2.35 -10.44
C GLU A 55 -19.78 -2.37 -9.95
N GLN A 56 -20.08 -1.65 -8.87
CA GLN A 56 -21.45 -1.48 -8.37
C GLN A 56 -21.76 -0.03 -8.06
#